data_AF-A0A1B6GRE9-F1
#
_entry.id   AF-A0A1B6GRE9-F1
#
_cell.length_a   1.000
_cell.length_b   1.000
_cell.length_c   1.000
_cell.angle_alpha   90.00
_cell.angle_beta   90.00
_cell.angle_gamma   90.00
#
_symmetry.space_group_name_H-M   'P 1'
#
loop_
_entity.id
_entity.type
_entity.pdbx_description
1 polymer ?
#
loop_
_entity_poly.entity_id
_entity_poly.type
_entity_poly.pdbx_seq_one_letter_code
_entity_poly.pdbx_strand_id
1 'polypeptide(L)'
;KRQLHKLVQTSQDPNLKAFYNRYKSIFKLVCREAKKIANINFIKKSENKNKAVWSVVKAELGVSKRINDLENLRVENTVIKEGMEMVQYFNNMFLNTAKIINVSPNLSDAVRFIGKSERQNKIFSFKHVSAIHVHKVIKSLKNKSSAGWDDIPVSLIR
;
A
#
# COMPACT_ATOMS: atom_id res chain seq x y z
N LYS A 1 -29.38 -21.17 -0.65
CA LYS A 1 -29.14 -20.39 0.60
C LYS A 1 -30.29 -19.47 1.05
N ARG A 2 -30.69 -18.44 0.26
CA ARG A 2 -31.67 -17.42 0.69
C ARG A 2 -33.09 -17.99 0.91
N GLN A 3 -33.56 -18.88 0.05
CA GLN A 3 -34.85 -19.57 0.20
C GLN A 3 -34.86 -20.49 1.44
N LEU A 4 -33.83 -21.32 1.62
CA LEU A 4 -33.70 -22.22 2.78
C LEU A 4 -33.64 -21.45 4.12
N HIS A 5 -32.99 -20.27 4.14
CA HIS A 5 -32.98 -19.40 5.31
C HIS A 5 -34.38 -18.85 5.65
N LYS A 6 -35.16 -18.42 4.64
CA LYS A 6 -36.54 -17.96 4.84
C LYS A 6 -37.42 -19.09 5.38
N LEU A 7 -37.28 -20.30 4.83
CA LEU A 7 -38.04 -21.49 5.26
C LEU A 7 -37.79 -21.86 6.73
N VAL A 8 -36.54 -21.75 7.19
CA VAL A 8 -36.17 -22.03 8.60
C VAL A 8 -36.64 -20.94 9.56
N GLN A 9 -36.81 -19.71 9.10
CA GLN A 9 -37.35 -18.62 9.93
C GLN A 9 -38.85 -18.78 10.22
N THR A 10 -39.58 -19.47 9.34
CA THR A 10 -41.03 -19.67 9.44
C THR A 10 -41.41 -21.05 9.99
N SER A 11 -40.46 -21.96 10.17
CA SER A 11 -40.69 -23.34 10.61
C SER A 11 -40.16 -23.57 12.02
N GLN A 12 -40.88 -24.36 12.82
CA GLN A 12 -40.47 -24.80 14.16
C GLN A 12 -39.80 -26.19 14.15
N ASP A 13 -39.62 -26.81 12.98
CA ASP A 13 -39.02 -28.15 12.87
C ASP A 13 -37.53 -28.14 13.26
N PRO A 14 -37.13 -28.83 14.34
CA PRO A 14 -35.74 -28.93 14.78
C PRO A 14 -34.83 -29.59 13.73
N ASN A 15 -35.35 -30.56 12.97
CA ASN A 15 -34.56 -31.29 11.97
C ASN A 15 -34.21 -30.40 10.78
N LEU A 16 -35.18 -29.61 10.31
CA LEU A 16 -34.95 -28.61 9.27
C LEU A 16 -33.90 -27.56 9.69
N LYS A 17 -33.95 -27.10 10.95
CA LYS A 17 -32.96 -26.16 11.50
C LYS A 17 -31.56 -26.78 11.57
N ALA A 18 -31.44 -28.04 12.01
CA ALA A 18 -30.18 -28.77 12.04
C ALA A 18 -29.59 -28.94 10.62
N PHE A 19 -30.42 -29.33 9.65
CA PHE A 19 -30.04 -29.43 8.24
C PHE A 19 -29.53 -28.09 7.69
N TYR A 20 -30.26 -27.00 7.92
CA TYR A 20 -29.87 -25.66 7.48
C TYR A 20 -28.51 -25.24 8.04
N ASN A 21 -28.27 -25.49 9.33
CA ASN A 21 -26.99 -25.17 9.96
C ASN A 21 -25.84 -25.95 9.32
N ARG A 22 -26.02 -27.25 9.08
CA ARG A 22 -25.03 -28.08 8.38
C ARG A 22 -24.77 -27.56 6.97
N TYR A 23 -25.83 -27.31 6.19
CA TYR A 23 -25.73 -26.74 4.85
C TYR A 23 -25.01 -25.38 4.85
N LYS A 24 -25.35 -24.48 5.78
CA LYS A 24 -24.73 -23.16 5.93
C LYS A 24 -23.22 -23.28 6.21
N SER A 25 -22.82 -24.22 7.06
CA SER A 25 -21.41 -24.49 7.37
C SER A 25 -20.64 -25.00 6.15
N ILE A 26 -21.21 -25.99 5.44
CA ILE A 26 -20.61 -26.52 4.20
C ILE A 26 -20.50 -25.42 3.15
N PHE A 27 -21.55 -24.63 2.96
CA PHE A 27 -21.55 -23.52 2.01
C PHE A 27 -20.46 -22.50 2.32
N LYS A 28 -20.31 -22.11 3.60
CA LYS A 28 -19.23 -21.20 4.04
C LYS A 28 -17.85 -21.79 3.75
N LEU A 29 -17.66 -23.08 4.01
CA LEU A 29 -16.42 -23.79 3.73
C LEU A 29 -16.09 -23.75 2.23
N VAL A 30 -17.04 -24.13 1.39
CA VAL A 30 -16.87 -24.11 -0.08
C VAL A 30 -16.52 -22.71 -0.58
N CYS A 31 -17.23 -21.67 -0.13
CA CYS A 31 -16.93 -20.28 -0.50
C CYS A 31 -15.52 -19.87 -0.08
N ARG A 32 -15.07 -20.28 1.11
CA ARG A 32 -13.73 -19.96 1.62
C ARG A 32 -12.65 -20.62 0.75
N GLU A 33 -12.78 -21.91 0.45
CA GLU A 33 -11.80 -22.62 -0.37
C GLU A 33 -11.80 -22.11 -1.82
N ALA A 34 -12.97 -21.82 -2.40
CA ALA A 34 -13.05 -21.22 -3.72
C ALA A 34 -12.34 -19.85 -3.79
N LYS A 35 -12.56 -18.98 -2.80
CA LYS A 35 -11.84 -17.69 -2.70
C LYS A 35 -10.33 -17.89 -2.56
N LYS A 36 -9.90 -18.83 -1.71
CA LYS A 36 -8.48 -19.16 -1.52
C LYS A 36 -7.83 -19.57 -2.84
N ILE A 37 -8.45 -20.48 -3.58
CA ILE A 37 -7.96 -20.94 -4.89
C ILE A 37 -7.90 -19.77 -5.89
N ALA A 38 -8.94 -18.93 -5.94
CA ALA A 38 -8.95 -17.76 -6.81
C ALA A 38 -7.79 -16.79 -6.51
N ASN A 39 -7.55 -16.48 -5.23
CA ASN A 39 -6.46 -15.60 -4.80
C ASN A 39 -5.08 -16.21 -5.11
N ILE A 40 -4.90 -17.52 -4.88
CA ILE A 40 -3.67 -18.24 -5.23
C ILE A 40 -3.42 -18.14 -6.74
N ASN A 41 -4.44 -18.40 -7.55
CA ASN A 41 -4.32 -18.34 -9.01
C ASN A 41 -4.01 -16.92 -9.51
N PHE A 42 -4.62 -15.90 -8.90
CA PHE A 42 -4.33 -14.49 -9.19
C PHE A 42 -2.86 -14.15 -8.92
N ILE A 43 -2.33 -14.51 -7.74
CA ILE A 43 -0.93 -14.27 -7.39
C ILE A 43 0.00 -15.08 -8.31
N LYS A 44 -0.32 -16.34 -8.61
CA LYS A 44 0.48 -17.18 -9.51
C LYS A 44 0.55 -16.63 -10.92
N LYS A 45 -0.50 -15.98 -11.42
CA LYS A 45 -0.53 -15.41 -12.78
C LYS A 45 0.00 -13.98 -12.87
N SER A 46 0.21 -13.27 -11.75
CA SER A 46 0.68 -11.88 -11.79
C SER A 46 2.16 -11.77 -12.18
N GLU A 47 2.52 -10.73 -12.93
CA GLU A 47 3.92 -10.44 -13.24
C GLU A 47 4.72 -10.11 -11.97
N ASN A 48 4.15 -9.25 -11.10
CA ASN A 48 4.72 -8.92 -9.80
C ASN A 48 3.95 -9.64 -8.66
N LYS A 49 4.58 -10.67 -8.06
CA LYS A 49 3.96 -11.48 -7.00
C LYS A 49 3.72 -10.69 -5.72
N ASN A 50 4.71 -9.91 -5.28
CA ASN A 50 4.63 -9.12 -4.05
C ASN A 50 3.49 -8.09 -4.13
N LYS A 51 3.36 -7.39 -5.25
CA LYS A 51 2.27 -6.42 -5.49
C LYS A 51 0.91 -7.11 -5.51
N ALA A 52 0.80 -8.31 -6.10
CA ALA A 52 -0.44 -9.07 -6.13
C ALA A 52 -0.86 -9.56 -4.74
N VAL A 53 0.07 -10.09 -3.93
CA VAL A 53 -0.20 -10.47 -2.54
C VAL A 53 -0.74 -9.27 -1.75
N TRP A 54 -0.07 -8.13 -1.82
CA TRP A 54 -0.54 -6.90 -1.15
C TRP A 54 -1.89 -6.41 -1.68
N SER A 55 -2.18 -6.60 -2.97
CA SER A 55 -3.48 -6.28 -3.54
C SER A 55 -4.59 -7.15 -2.96
N VAL A 56 -4.35 -8.45 -2.79
CA VAL A 56 -5.30 -9.39 -2.14
C VAL A 56 -5.54 -8.99 -0.69
N VAL A 57 -4.46 -8.72 0.07
CA VAL A 57 -4.57 -8.29 1.48
C VAL A 57 -5.41 -7.03 1.61
N LYS A 58 -5.17 -6.02 0.77
CA LYS A 58 -5.95 -4.77 0.78
C LYS A 58 -7.43 -5.01 0.48
N ALA A 59 -7.73 -5.86 -0.50
CA ALA A 59 -9.10 -6.20 -0.86
C ALA A 59 -9.85 -6.90 0.29
N GLU A 60 -9.21 -7.86 0.97
CA GLU A 60 -9.83 -8.56 2.12
C GLU A 60 -9.97 -7.65 3.35
N LEU A 61 -9.09 -6.65 3.53
CA LEU A 61 -9.19 -5.64 4.58
C LEU A 61 -10.23 -4.54 4.28
N GLY A 62 -10.92 -4.61 3.13
CA GLY A 62 -11.87 -3.57 2.72
C GLY A 62 -11.20 -2.22 2.43
N VAL A 63 -9.88 -2.20 2.22
CA VAL A 63 -9.16 -1.01 1.78
C VAL A 63 -9.52 -0.80 0.32
N SER A 64 -10.56 -0.02 0.07
CA SER A 64 -10.87 0.39 -1.29
C SER A 64 -9.66 1.10 -1.86
N LYS A 65 -9.24 0.72 -3.07
CA LYS A 65 -8.48 1.65 -3.87
C LYS A 65 -9.39 2.86 -4.00
N ARG A 66 -9.04 3.98 -3.35
CA ARG A 66 -9.31 5.25 -4.00
C ARG A 66 -8.62 5.08 -5.35
N ILE A 67 -9.41 4.95 -6.40
CA ILE A 67 -8.91 5.22 -7.72
C ILE A 67 -8.57 6.70 -7.60
N ASN A 68 -7.33 6.98 -7.19
CA ASN A 68 -6.74 8.26 -7.47
C ASN A 68 -6.57 8.18 -8.99
N ASP A 69 -7.67 8.41 -9.72
CA ASP A 69 -7.58 8.97 -11.04
C ASP A 69 -6.58 10.10 -10.87
N LEU A 70 -5.53 10.10 -11.70
CA LEU A 70 -4.56 11.19 -11.66
C LEU A 70 -5.38 12.47 -11.65
N GLU A 71 -5.30 13.24 -10.55
CA GLU A 71 -6.16 14.40 -10.41
C GLU A 71 -5.89 15.29 -11.61
N ASN A 72 -6.95 15.57 -12.40
CA ASN A 72 -6.78 16.34 -13.62
C ASN A 72 -6.13 17.67 -13.26
N LEU A 73 -5.06 18.03 -13.96
CA LEU A 73 -4.41 19.30 -13.76
C LEU A 73 -5.30 20.38 -14.37
N ARG A 74 -5.91 21.21 -13.51
CA ARG A 74 -6.67 22.39 -13.93
C ARG A 74 -5.71 23.56 -14.12
N VAL A 75 -5.59 24.02 -15.36
CA VAL A 75 -4.81 25.19 -15.72
C VAL A 75 -5.76 26.21 -16.30
N GLU A 76 -6.05 27.27 -15.55
CA GLU A 76 -7.02 28.31 -15.93
C GLU A 76 -8.37 27.70 -16.38
N ASN A 77 -8.71 27.83 -17.68
CA ASN A 77 -9.93 27.32 -18.30
C ASN A 77 -9.77 25.94 -18.94
N THR A 78 -8.61 25.29 -18.79
CA THR A 78 -8.29 23.99 -19.41
C THR A 78 -8.09 22.89 -18.37
N VAL A 79 -8.43 21.66 -18.75
CA VAL A 79 -8.31 20.48 -17.90
C VAL A 79 -7.43 19.47 -18.61
N ILE A 80 -6.20 19.31 -18.13
CA ILE A 80 -5.24 18.33 -18.65
C ILE A 80 -5.47 17.01 -17.90
N LYS A 81 -5.69 15.93 -18.63
CA LYS A 81 -6.00 14.60 -18.07
C LYS A 81 -4.88 13.58 -18.30
N GLU A 82 -4.05 13.80 -19.32
CA GLU A 82 -3.00 12.89 -19.70
C GLU A 82 -1.69 13.20 -18.95
N GLY A 83 -1.06 12.17 -18.36
CA GLY A 83 0.15 12.35 -17.56
C GLY A 83 1.33 12.94 -18.34
N MET A 84 1.48 12.59 -19.63
CA MET A 84 2.54 13.16 -20.48
C MET A 84 2.34 14.65 -20.73
N GLU A 85 1.11 15.07 -21.01
CA GLU A 85 0.77 16.49 -21.18
C GLU A 85 1.00 17.28 -19.88
N MET A 86 0.68 16.69 -18.72
CA MET A 86 0.96 17.33 -17.42
C MET A 86 2.46 17.54 -17.21
N VAL A 87 3.28 16.55 -17.53
CA VAL A 87 4.76 16.64 -17.42
C VAL A 87 5.30 17.73 -18.35
N GLN A 88 4.81 17.77 -19.59
CA GLN A 88 5.20 18.81 -20.55
C GLN A 88 4.81 20.20 -20.06
N TYR A 89 3.60 20.35 -19.52
CA TYR A 89 3.14 21.61 -18.94
C TYR A 89 4.05 22.08 -17.79
N PHE A 90 4.37 21.19 -16.84
CA PHE A 90 5.28 21.54 -15.74
C PHE A 90 6.66 21.95 -16.24
N ASN A 91 7.23 21.19 -17.17
CA ASN A 91 8.54 21.53 -17.75
C ASN A 91 8.50 22.92 -18.40
N ASN A 92 7.48 23.18 -19.21
CA ASN A 92 7.33 24.48 -19.87
C ASN A 92 7.15 25.62 -18.86
N MET A 93 6.34 25.42 -17.82
CA MET A 93 6.15 26.40 -16.75
C MET A 93 7.46 26.71 -16.03
N PHE A 94 8.19 25.71 -15.53
CA PHE A 94 9.42 25.93 -14.77
C PHE A 94 10.54 26.52 -15.62
N LEU A 95 10.69 26.08 -16.87
CA LEU A 95 11.67 26.65 -17.81
C LEU A 95 11.39 28.13 -18.10
N ASN A 96 10.12 28.51 -18.21
CA ASN A 96 9.73 29.86 -18.57
C ASN A 96 9.36 30.75 -17.37
N THR A 97 9.42 30.25 -16.13
CA THR A 97 8.96 30.99 -14.95
C THR A 97 9.65 32.35 -14.85
N ALA A 98 10.97 32.41 -15.06
CA ALA A 98 11.72 33.67 -15.03
C ALA A 98 11.19 34.70 -16.04
N LYS A 99 10.87 34.25 -17.26
CA LYS A 99 10.28 35.08 -18.32
C LYS A 99 8.86 35.52 -17.96
N ILE A 100 8.05 34.62 -17.39
CA ILE A 100 6.65 34.88 -17.00
C ILE A 100 6.58 35.96 -15.92
N ILE A 101 7.46 35.89 -14.90
CA ILE A 101 7.50 36.89 -13.81
C ILE A 101 8.39 38.09 -14.14
N ASN A 102 8.84 38.20 -15.38
CA ASN A 102 9.68 39.28 -15.92
C ASN A 102 10.93 39.57 -15.06
N VAL A 103 11.59 38.51 -14.60
CA VAL A 103 12.88 38.61 -13.92
C VAL A 103 13.99 38.12 -14.85
N SER A 104 15.13 38.79 -14.80
CA SER A 104 16.35 38.33 -15.45
C SER A 104 17.27 37.76 -14.37
N PRO A 105 17.37 36.42 -14.22
CA PRO A 105 18.20 35.82 -13.21
C PRO A 105 19.66 36.21 -13.43
N ASN A 106 20.27 36.84 -12.44
CA ASN A 106 21.68 37.19 -12.50
C ASN A 106 22.53 35.99 -12.05
N LEU A 107 23.46 35.55 -12.91
CA LEU A 107 24.38 34.46 -12.62
C LEU A 107 25.18 34.68 -11.33
N SER A 108 25.65 35.91 -11.09
CA SER A 108 26.39 36.29 -9.88
C SER A 108 25.55 36.14 -8.62
N ASP A 109 24.28 36.57 -8.66
CA ASP A 109 23.36 36.41 -7.53
C ASP A 109 23.00 34.94 -7.29
N ALA A 110 22.81 34.14 -8.34
CA ALA A 110 22.56 32.71 -8.25
C ALA A 110 23.76 31.96 -7.63
N VAL A 111 24.98 32.26 -8.08
CA VAL A 111 26.22 31.71 -7.49
C VAL A 111 26.37 32.11 -6.03
N ARG A 112 26.06 33.37 -5.70
CA ARG A 112 26.05 33.85 -4.30
C ARG A 112 24.99 33.13 -3.46
N PHE A 113 23.83 32.83 -4.02
CA PHE A 113 22.77 32.09 -3.33
C PHE A 113 23.17 30.63 -3.07
N ILE A 114 23.75 29.95 -4.08
CA ILE A 114 24.29 28.58 -3.95
C ILE A 114 25.43 28.56 -2.91
N GLY A 115 26.30 29.57 -2.89
CA GLY A 115 27.39 29.69 -1.91
C GLY A 115 26.91 29.97 -0.48
N LYS A 116 25.75 30.62 -0.31
CA LYS A 116 25.12 30.90 0.99
C LYS A 116 24.31 29.73 1.56
N SER A 117 23.88 28.80 0.71
CA SER A 117 23.45 27.49 1.17
C SER A 117 24.68 26.88 1.85
N GLU A 118 24.70 26.86 3.18
CA GLU A 118 25.57 25.96 3.92
C GLU A 118 25.39 24.60 3.25
N ARG A 119 26.40 24.17 2.48
CA ARG A 119 26.41 22.78 2.02
C ARG A 119 26.27 22.01 3.31
N GLN A 120 25.13 21.36 3.52
CA GLN A 120 25.02 20.38 4.57
C GLN A 120 25.93 19.24 4.11
N ASN A 121 27.24 19.42 4.29
CA ASN A 121 28.28 18.40 4.24
C ASN A 121 28.09 17.49 5.45
N LYS A 122 26.84 17.15 5.77
CA LYS A 122 26.52 16.02 6.61
C LYS A 122 26.88 14.82 5.76
N ILE A 123 28.16 14.46 5.83
CA ILE A 123 28.65 13.18 5.33
C ILE A 123 27.75 12.16 6.01
N PHE A 124 26.96 11.46 5.19
CA PHE A 124 26.14 10.37 5.67
C PHE A 124 27.09 9.35 6.30
N SER A 125 27.10 9.33 7.63
CA SER A 125 27.97 8.48 8.42
C SER A 125 27.11 7.68 9.37
N PHE A 126 27.36 6.37 9.41
CA PHE A 126 26.73 5.52 10.39
C PHE A 126 27.38 5.76 11.75
N LYS A 127 26.55 5.82 12.80
CA LYS A 127 27.08 5.81 14.17
C LYS A 127 27.74 4.45 14.42
N HIS A 128 28.84 4.45 15.18
CA HIS A 128 29.47 3.22 15.63
C HIS A 128 28.46 2.36 16.41
N VAL A 129 28.24 1.13 15.94
CA VAL A 129 27.36 0.15 16.59
C VAL A 129 28.22 -0.82 17.40
N SER A 130 27.81 -1.09 18.64
CA SER A 130 28.49 -2.03 19.53
C SER A 130 27.53 -3.12 19.99
N ALA A 131 28.07 -4.18 20.61
CA ALA A 131 27.26 -5.28 21.16
C ALA A 131 26.14 -4.80 22.10
N ILE A 132 26.38 -3.73 22.87
CA ILE A 132 25.38 -3.13 23.76
C ILE A 132 24.18 -2.58 22.98
N HIS A 133 24.44 -1.94 21.84
CA HIS A 133 23.38 -1.42 20.97
C HIS A 133 22.54 -2.55 20.38
N VAL A 134 23.19 -3.60 19.90
CA VAL A 134 22.51 -4.80 19.35
C VAL A 134 21.64 -5.45 20.43
N HIS A 135 22.19 -5.66 21.62
CA HIS A 135 21.47 -6.21 22.77
C HIS A 135 20.23 -5.39 23.15
N LYS A 136 20.37 -4.06 23.15
CA LYS A 136 19.25 -3.14 23.42
C LYS A 136 18.15 -3.28 22.37
N VAL A 137 18.51 -3.39 21.09
CA VAL A 137 17.56 -3.58 20.00
C VAL A 137 16.85 -4.92 20.13
N ILE A 138 17.57 -6.02 20.37
CA ILE A 138 16.99 -7.36 20.58
C ILE A 138 15.96 -7.32 21.72
N LYS A 139 16.30 -6.72 22.86
CA LYS A 139 15.37 -6.58 24.00
C LYS A 139 14.13 -5.73 23.70
N SER A 140 14.22 -4.81 22.74
CA SER A 140 13.10 -3.95 22.33
C SER A 140 12.10 -4.64 21.40
N LEU A 141 12.47 -5.78 20.80
CA LEU A 141 11.58 -6.54 19.93
C LEU A 141 10.41 -7.12 20.74
N LYS A 142 9.20 -7.03 20.19
CA LYS A 142 8.01 -7.64 20.80
C LYS A 142 8.18 -9.16 20.81
N ASN A 143 8.03 -9.78 21.98
CA ASN A 143 8.08 -11.22 22.12
C ASN A 143 6.89 -11.85 21.39
N LYS A 144 7.14 -12.42 20.20
CA LYS A 144 6.12 -12.98 19.31
C LYS A 144 6.56 -14.35 18.81
N SER A 145 5.60 -15.26 18.71
CA SER A 145 5.75 -16.60 18.12
C SER A 145 5.55 -16.63 16.61
N SER A 146 5.11 -15.52 15.99
CA SER A 146 5.01 -15.41 14.55
C SER A 146 6.41 -15.31 13.93
N ALA A 147 6.70 -16.16 12.95
CA ALA A 147 7.95 -16.14 12.21
C ALA A 147 7.82 -15.45 10.85
N GLY A 148 8.95 -14.97 10.34
CA GLY A 148 9.06 -14.41 8.99
C GLY A 148 9.21 -15.51 7.94
N TRP A 149 9.80 -15.15 6.80
CA TRP A 149 10.07 -16.12 5.73
C TRP A 149 11.12 -17.17 6.11
N ASP A 150 11.96 -16.88 7.10
CA ASP A 150 13.01 -17.75 7.63
C ASP A 150 12.49 -18.76 8.67
N ASP A 151 11.19 -18.72 9.01
CA ASP A 151 10.56 -19.57 10.03
C ASP A 151 11.20 -19.49 11.44
N ILE A 152 11.98 -18.44 11.73
CA ILE A 152 12.56 -18.18 13.07
C ILE A 152 11.68 -17.19 13.85
N PRO A 153 10.98 -17.60 14.92
CA PRO A 153 10.22 -16.68 15.74
C PRO A 153 11.11 -15.78 16.60
N VAL A 154 10.71 -14.53 16.77
CA VAL A 154 11.42 -13.51 17.58
C VAL A 154 11.63 -13.95 19.03
N SER A 155 10.76 -14.82 19.54
CA SER A 155 10.88 -15.42 20.88
C SER A 155 12.15 -16.25 21.11
N LEU A 156 12.82 -16.73 20.05
CA LEU A 156 14.08 -17.49 20.16
C LEU A 156 15.33 -16.62 20.17
N ILE A 157 15.21 -15.38 19.68
CA ILE A 157 16.34 -14.44 19.54
C ILE A 157 16.50 -13.58 20.80
N ARG A 158 15.39 -13.37 21.53
CA ARG A 158 15.34 -12.59 22.75
C ARG A 158 15.92 -13.36 23.93
#